data_AF-A0A9P0HSJ1-F1
#
_entry.id   AF-A0A9P0HSJ1-F1
#
_cell.length_a   1.000
_cell.length_b   1.000
_cell.length_c   1.000
_cell.angle_alpha   90.00
_cell.angle_beta   90.00
_cell.angle_gamma   90.00
#
_symmetry.space_group_name_H-M   'P 1'
#
loop_
_entity.id
_entity.type
_entity.pdbx_description
1 polymer ?
#
loop_
_entity_poly.entity_id
_entity_poly.type
_entity_poly.pdbx_seq_one_letter_code
_entity_poly.pdbx_strand_id
1 'polypeptide(L)'
;MIWANTKYIGCGATYYEDSFKLPYQILLVCNYRPAGNIVGVQPYEKFEGTRCSSGVQSTVYPSLCAQDAKQAAGNYTVYCETFSSQSFRLHPAAILLFILLLTPL
;
A
#
# COMPACT_ATOMS: atom_id res chain seq x y z
N MET A 1 12.22 3.60 2.06
CA MET A 1 12.03 3.44 3.51
C MET A 1 13.04 2.40 4.00
N ILE A 2 13.72 2.62 5.13
CA ILE A 2 14.97 1.89 5.50
C ILE A 2 14.90 1.22 6.87
N TRP A 3 13.88 0.38 7.10
CA TRP A 3 13.74 -0.37 8.35
C TRP A 3 13.89 -1.87 8.09
N ALA A 4 14.98 -2.48 8.57
CA ALA A 4 15.37 -3.85 8.23
C ALA A 4 14.30 -4.89 8.56
N ASN A 5 13.51 -4.64 9.60
CA ASN A 5 12.45 -5.54 10.01
C ASN A 5 11.13 -5.32 9.25
N THR A 6 10.98 -4.27 8.44
CA THR A 6 9.79 -4.06 7.60
C THR A 6 9.85 -4.98 6.38
N LYS A 7 8.84 -5.83 6.20
CA LYS A 7 8.80 -6.89 5.17
C LYS A 7 7.71 -6.69 4.11
N TYR A 8 6.70 -5.89 4.43
CA TYR A 8 5.53 -5.67 3.61
C TYR A 8 5.23 -4.17 3.53
N ILE A 9 4.77 -3.75 2.36
CA ILE A 9 4.29 -2.41 2.08
C ILE A 9 3.00 -2.52 1.26
N GLY A 10 2.01 -1.70 1.59
CA GLY A 10 0.83 -1.48 0.76
C GLY A 10 0.57 0.00 0.65
N CYS A 11 0.38 0.50 -0.58
CA CYS A 11 0.14 1.91 -0.83
C CYS A 11 -1.21 2.14 -1.51
N GLY A 12 -1.86 3.25 -1.19
CA GLY A 12 -3.08 3.72 -1.83
C GLY A 12 -3.00 5.21 -2.07
N ALA A 13 -3.62 5.68 -3.16
CA ALA A 13 -3.70 7.08 -3.50
C ALA A 13 -5.15 7.50 -3.67
N THR A 14 -5.48 8.72 -3.24
CA THR A 14 -6.77 9.35 -3.51
C THR A 14 -6.57 10.75 -4.06
N TYR A 15 -7.43 11.14 -5.00
CA TYR A 15 -7.53 12.50 -5.51
C TYR A 15 -8.61 13.23 -4.72
N TYR A 16 -8.31 14.44 -4.25
CA TYR A 16 -9.26 15.26 -3.53
C TYR A 16 -9.10 16.73 -3.88
N GLU A 17 -10.17 17.49 -3.71
CA GLU A 17 -10.19 18.94 -3.92
C GLU A 17 -10.11 19.64 -2.56
N ASP A 18 -9.30 20.70 -2.47
CA ASP A 18 -9.22 21.56 -1.28
C ASP A 18 -9.37 23.02 -1.72
N SER A 19 -10.33 23.69 -1.10
CA SER A 19 -10.77 25.04 -1.45
C SER A 19 -9.68 26.10 -1.26
N PHE A 20 -8.61 25.80 -0.52
CA PHE A 20 -7.73 26.83 0.00
C PHE A 20 -6.40 27.00 -0.73
N LYS A 21 -5.84 25.98 -1.40
CA LYS A 21 -4.47 26.11 -1.94
C LYS A 21 -4.17 25.53 -3.31
N LEU A 22 -4.91 24.55 -3.84
CA LEU A 22 -4.82 24.06 -5.23
C LEU A 22 -6.03 23.13 -5.45
N PRO A 23 -6.76 23.22 -6.59
CA PRO A 23 -8.03 22.51 -6.75
C PRO A 23 -7.89 20.98 -6.82
N TYR A 24 -6.70 20.46 -7.12
CA TYR A 24 -6.46 19.02 -7.23
C TYR A 24 -5.24 18.62 -6.40
N GLN A 25 -5.46 17.76 -5.42
CA GLN A 25 -4.41 17.19 -4.57
C GLN A 25 -4.45 15.67 -4.63
N ILE A 26 -3.27 15.06 -4.56
CA ILE A 26 -3.10 13.61 -4.42
C ILE A 26 -2.63 13.33 -3.01
N LEU A 27 -3.39 12.54 -2.26
CA LEU A 27 -2.94 11.97 -0.99
C LEU A 27 -2.48 10.54 -1.25
N LEU A 28 -1.17 10.31 -1.17
CA LEU A 28 -0.54 8.99 -1.21
C LEU A 28 -0.20 8.54 0.21
N VAL A 29 -0.73 7.38 0.61
CA VAL A 29 -0.44 6.76 1.90
C VAL A 29 0.13 5.36 1.68
N CYS A 30 1.24 5.06 2.36
CA CYS A 30 1.83 3.73 2.40
C CYS A 30 1.86 3.22 3.84
N ASN A 31 1.32 2.02 4.05
CA ASN A 31 1.38 1.29 5.31
C ASN A 31 2.50 0.25 5.25
N TYR A 32 3.24 0.13 6.34
CA TYR A 32 4.43 -0.71 6.45
C TYR A 32 4.27 -1.75 7.56
N ARG A 33 4.64 -3.00 7.30
CA ARG A 33 4.57 -4.08 8.29
C ARG A 33 5.81 -4.98 8.26
N PRO A 34 6.37 -5.36 9.40
CA PRO A 34 6.28 -4.73 10.72
C PRO A 34 6.52 -3.22 10.71
N ALA A 35 5.98 -2.53 11.71
CA ALA A 35 6.17 -1.09 11.88
C ALA A 35 7.64 -0.77 12.18
N GLY A 36 8.07 0.43 11.78
CA GLY A 36 9.40 0.94 12.03
C GLY A 36 9.38 2.28 12.74
N ASN A 37 10.49 3.01 12.67
CA ASN A 37 10.69 4.31 13.31
C ASN A 37 10.35 4.30 14.81
N ILE A 38 10.74 3.22 15.48
CA ILE A 38 10.53 3.04 16.91
C ILE A 38 11.59 3.85 17.65
N VAL A 39 11.15 4.72 18.58
CA VAL A 39 12.05 5.58 19.37
C VAL A 39 13.07 4.73 20.13
N GLY A 40 14.34 5.11 20.06
CA GLY A 40 15.44 4.39 20.71
C GLY A 40 15.89 3.10 20.02
N VAL A 41 15.27 2.72 18.89
CA VAL A 41 15.63 1.53 18.12
C VAL A 41 16.33 1.94 16.83
N GLN A 42 17.42 1.24 16.50
CA GLN A 42 18.14 1.47 15.24
C GLN A 42 17.35 0.89 14.06
N PRO A 43 17.27 1.59 12.91
CA PRO A 43 16.53 1.10 11.76
C PRO A 43 17.03 -0.22 11.17
N TYR A 44 18.33 -0.50 11.35
CA TYR A 44 19.00 -1.71 10.90
C TYR A 44 20.26 -1.91 11.74
N GLU A 45 20.77 -3.15 11.76
CA GLU A 45 22.06 -3.48 12.34
C GLU A 45 23.18 -3.22 11.33
N LYS A 46 24.31 -2.69 11.78
CA LYS A 46 25.48 -2.50 10.93
C LYS A 46 26.30 -3.79 10.90
N PHE A 47 26.67 -4.23 9.70
CA PHE A 47 27.49 -5.41 9.48
C PHE A 47 28.31 -5.25 8.20
N GLU A 48 29.49 -5.86 8.15
CA GLU A 48 30.32 -5.92 6.94
C GLU A 48 29.80 -7.04 6.03
N GLY A 49 29.22 -6.66 4.88
CA GLY A 49 28.57 -7.60 3.95
C GLY A 49 27.07 -7.80 4.24
N THR A 50 26.49 -8.87 3.72
CA THR A 50 25.05 -9.15 3.85
C THR A 50 24.80 -10.27 4.83
N ARG A 51 23.93 -10.02 5.82
CA ARG A 51 23.54 -11.01 6.83
C ARG A 51 22.03 -11.07 6.93
N CYS A 52 21.45 -12.18 6.50
CA CYS A 52 20.01 -12.42 6.59
C CYS A 52 19.70 -13.27 7.82
N SER A 53 19.21 -12.64 8.89
CA SER A 53 18.73 -13.35 10.09
C SER A 53 17.45 -14.15 9.83
N SER A 54 16.68 -13.76 8.80
CA SER A 54 15.54 -14.51 8.29
C SER A 54 15.50 -14.41 6.76
N GLY A 55 15.18 -15.51 6.08
CA GLY A 55 15.13 -15.58 4.62
C GLY A 55 16.48 -15.86 3.98
N VAL A 56 16.68 -15.42 2.73
CA VAL A 56 17.89 -15.65 1.93
C VAL A 56 18.37 -14.34 1.30
N GLN A 57 19.64 -14.25 0.91
CA GLN A 57 20.16 -13.09 0.19
C GLN A 57 19.50 -12.99 -1.20
N SER A 58 19.09 -11.79 -1.61
CA SER A 58 18.56 -11.59 -2.95
C SER A 58 19.69 -11.66 -3.99
N THR A 59 19.44 -12.35 -5.09
CA THR A 59 20.36 -12.38 -6.24
C THR A 59 20.17 -11.16 -7.14
N VAL A 60 19.00 -10.51 -7.06
CA VAL A 60 18.67 -9.27 -7.79
C VAL A 60 19.19 -8.04 -7.05
N TYR A 61 19.12 -8.04 -5.72
CA TYR A 61 19.58 -6.95 -4.85
C TYR A 61 20.56 -7.49 -3.81
N PRO A 62 21.87 -7.62 -4.14
CA PRO A 62 22.83 -8.34 -3.30
C PRO A 62 22.95 -7.82 -1.86
N SER A 63 22.66 -6.55 -1.61
CA SER A 63 22.70 -5.97 -0.26
C SER A 63 21.39 -6.10 0.53
N LEU A 64 20.41 -6.85 0.02
CA LEU A 64 19.09 -7.05 0.63
C LEU A 64 18.76 -8.53 0.85
N CYS A 65 17.91 -8.78 1.83
CA CYS A 65 17.36 -10.10 2.12
C CYS A 65 15.97 -10.24 1.49
N ALA A 66 15.69 -11.42 0.93
CA ALA A 66 14.40 -11.86 0.44
C ALA A 66 13.77 -12.87 1.40
N GLN A 67 12.44 -12.98 1.39
CA GLN A 67 11.69 -13.91 2.25
C GLN A 67 11.96 -15.37 1.87
N ASP A 68 12.11 -15.66 0.58
CA ASP A 68 12.40 -16.98 0.05
C ASP A 68 13.23 -16.90 -1.25
N ALA A 69 13.63 -18.06 -1.77
CA ALA A 69 14.44 -18.16 -2.98
C ALA A 69 13.72 -17.68 -4.25
N LYS A 70 12.38 -17.73 -4.31
CA LYS A 70 11.62 -17.23 -5.47
C LYS A 70 11.67 -15.72 -5.52
N GLN A 71 11.39 -15.07 -4.38
CA GLN A 71 11.53 -13.63 -4.24
C GLN A 71 12.98 -13.19 -4.43
N ALA A 72 13.95 -13.97 -3.92
CA ALA A 72 15.38 -13.67 -4.08
C ALA A 72 15.78 -13.56 -5.55
N ALA A 73 15.22 -14.43 -6.40
CA ALA A 73 15.41 -14.48 -7.83
C ALA A 73 14.54 -13.46 -8.61
N GLY A 74 13.78 -12.60 -7.92
CA GLY A 74 12.86 -11.65 -8.55
C GLY A 74 11.61 -12.29 -9.17
N ASN A 75 11.38 -13.59 -8.93
CA ASN A 75 10.22 -14.31 -9.45
C ASN A 75 9.04 -14.19 -8.47
N TYR A 76 8.53 -12.97 -8.33
CA TYR A 76 7.41 -12.63 -7.45
C TYR A 76 6.33 -11.89 -8.24
N THR A 77 5.09 -12.34 -8.10
CA THR A 77 3.91 -11.65 -8.63
C THR A 77 3.40 -10.65 -7.59
N VAL A 78 3.50 -9.36 -7.91
CA VAL A 78 2.82 -8.30 -7.14
C VAL A 78 1.31 -8.47 -7.37
N TYR A 79 0.63 -9.14 -6.44
CA TYR A 79 -0.83 -9.13 -6.39
C TYR A 79 -1.30 -7.78 -5.88
N CYS A 80 -1.37 -6.79 -6.78
CA CYS A 80 -2.27 -5.68 -6.58
C CYS A 80 -3.61 -6.16 -7.13
N GLU A 81 -4.47 -6.70 -6.26
CA GLU A 81 -5.87 -6.79 -6.65
C GLU A 81 -6.32 -5.36 -6.89
N THR A 82 -6.61 -5.05 -8.15
CA THR A 82 -7.34 -3.84 -8.52
C THR A 82 -8.72 -3.95 -7.89
N PHE A 83 -8.84 -3.62 -6.61
CA PHE A 83 -10.10 -3.17 -6.05
C PHE A 83 -10.34 -1.79 -6.66
N SER A 84 -10.75 -1.82 -7.93
CA SER A 84 -11.34 -0.66 -8.59
C SER A 84 -12.48 -0.25 -7.68
N SER A 85 -12.28 0.86 -6.97
CA SER A 85 -13.37 1.59 -6.34
C SER A 85 -14.25 2.09 -7.48
N GLN A 86 -15.04 1.19 -8.08
CA GLN A 86 -16.22 1.61 -8.81
C GLN A 86 -17.08 2.28 -7.76
N SER A 87 -16.98 3.60 -7.68
CA SER A 87 -17.99 4.44 -7.07
C SER A 87 -19.33 3.90 -7.58
N PHE A 88 -20.10 3.25 -6.71
CA PHE A 88 -21.47 2.85 -7.01
C PHE A 88 -22.22 4.15 -7.31
N ARG A 89 -22.27 4.54 -8.58
CA ARG A 89 -23.14 5.62 -9.01
C ARG A 89 -24.54 5.03 -8.93
N LEU A 90 -25.28 5.36 -7.87
CA LEU A 90 -26.72 5.13 -7.87
C LEU A 90 -27.25 5.79 -9.15
N HIS A 91 -27.74 4.98 -10.07
CA HIS A 91 -28.28 5.48 -11.31
C HIS A 91 -29.45 6.41 -10.98
N PRO A 92 -29.57 7.60 -11.58
CA PRO A 92 -30.61 8.58 -11.22
C PRO A 92 -32.03 8.00 -11.25
N ALA A 93 -32.28 7.00 -12.10
CA ALA A 93 -33.57 6.31 -12.18
C ALA A 93 -33.91 5.52 -10.90
N ALA A 94 -32.92 5.00 -10.17
CA ALA A 94 -33.16 4.27 -8.92
C ALA A 94 -33.64 5.20 -7.79
N ILE A 95 -33.20 6.47 -7.81
CA ILE A 95 -33.65 7.50 -6.87
C ILE A 95 -35.10 7.91 -7.21
N LEU A 96 -35.42 8.06 -8.49
CA LEU A 96 -36.79 8.38 -8.94
C LEU A 96 -37.78 7.29 -8.54
N LEU A 97 -37.40 6.01 -8.69
CA LEU A 97 -38.25 4.88 -8.32
C LEU A 97 -38.52 4.84 -6.81
N PHE A 98 -37.52 5.16 -5.99
CA PHE A 98 -37.65 5.21 -4.53
C PHE A 98 -38.56 6.36 -4.08
N ILE A 99 -38.50 7.52 -4.74
CA ILE A 99 -39.37 8.66 -4.45
C ILE A 99 -40.83 8.33 -4.81
N LEU A 100 -41.06 7.75 -6.00
CA LEU A 100 -42.40 7.37 -6.46
C LEU A 100 -43.07 6.28 -5.59
N LEU A 101 -42.28 5.43 -4.93
CA LEU A 101 -42.78 4.37 -4.05
C LEU A 101 -43.02 4.83 -2.60
N LEU A 102 -42.44 5.96 -2.17
CA LEU A 102 -42.51 6.43 -0.78
C LEU A 102 -43.37 7.68 -0.59
N THR A 103 -43.80 8.35 -1.66
CA THR A 103 -44.83 9.40 -1.55
C THR A 103 -46.21 8.79 -1.69
N PRO A 104 -47.05 8.76 -0.63
CA PRO A 104 -48.46 8.42 -0.79
C PRO A 104 -49.13 9.54 -1.61
N LEU A 105 -50.02 9.12 -2.52
CA LEU A 105 -50.78 9.99 -3.43
C LEU A 105 -51.64 11.00 -2.68
#